data_AF-A0A2C5WYH2-F1
#
_entry.id   AF-A0A2C5WYH2-F1
#
_cell.length_a   1.000
_cell.length_b   1.000
_cell.length_c   1.000
_cell.angle_alpha   90.00
_cell.angle_beta   90.00
_cell.angle_gamma   90.00
#
_symmetry.space_group_name_H-M   'P 1'
#
loop_
_entity.id
_entity.type
_entity.pdbx_description
1 polymer ?
#
loop_
_entity_poly.entity_id
_entity_poly.type
_entity_poly.pdbx_seq_one_letter_code
_entity_poly.pdbx_strand_id
1 'polypeptide(L)'
;MSINSFTTSSIMQTSSPSPGHVTSASPSTQDLVNLVLHNLQNQHEWTGVKTHRLDHSSVNKCDDRLASQYKGSLPRPLISGLPPRRMYIHPDEQIAALEIEKQTGTRPTLGPEFEWVLPVHISEQWAIKDFTSMFAVIDALGDTGARKNWVRTFKQKRLMLAIVHNDSTVVYYFVHDGSVKPRQN
;
A
#
# COMPACT_ATOMS: atom_id res chain seq x y z
N MET A 1 17.89 -10.67 83.91
CA MET A 1 18.58 -10.49 82.61
C MET A 1 17.52 -10.69 81.53
N SER A 2 17.18 -9.82 80.60
CA SER A 2 17.62 -8.48 80.20
C SER A 2 16.59 -7.99 79.18
N ILE A 3 16.04 -6.79 79.40
CA ILE A 3 15.74 -5.70 78.44
C ILE A 3 15.21 -5.95 77.00
N ASN A 4 14.14 -5.20 76.70
CA ASN A 4 13.83 -4.39 75.49
C ASN A 4 12.99 -4.97 74.32
N SER A 5 11.72 -4.55 74.29
CA SER A 5 11.09 -3.65 73.30
C SER A 5 11.76 -3.45 71.93
N PHE A 6 10.99 -3.56 70.83
CA PHE A 6 10.50 -2.44 70.00
C PHE A 6 10.05 -2.89 68.59
N THR A 7 8.95 -2.27 68.18
CA THR A 7 8.31 -2.16 66.87
C THR A 7 9.28 -1.99 65.69
N THR A 8 9.04 -2.70 64.58
CA THR A 8 9.51 -2.26 63.25
C THR A 8 8.42 -2.42 62.21
N SER A 9 8.00 -1.28 61.69
CA SER A 9 6.97 -1.06 60.69
C SER A 9 7.27 -1.72 59.35
N SER A 10 6.23 -2.26 58.71
CA SER A 10 6.22 -2.68 57.31
C SER A 10 6.45 -1.47 56.40
N ILE A 11 7.60 -1.42 55.74
CA ILE A 11 7.90 -0.43 54.69
C ILE A 11 7.22 -0.92 53.40
N MET A 12 6.23 -0.15 52.94
CA MET A 12 5.67 -0.28 51.60
C MET A 12 6.73 0.05 50.56
N GLN A 13 6.99 -0.91 49.68
CA GLN A 13 7.87 -0.75 48.54
C GLN A 13 7.09 0.01 47.44
N THR A 14 7.18 1.34 47.44
CA THR A 14 6.68 2.17 46.34
C THR A 14 7.63 2.03 45.16
N SER A 15 7.26 1.21 44.17
CA SER A 15 7.96 1.18 42.88
C SER A 15 7.63 2.44 42.09
N SER A 16 8.58 3.38 42.03
CA SER A 16 8.56 4.54 41.15
C SER A 16 8.55 4.09 39.67
N PRO A 17 7.73 4.67 38.78
CA PRO A 17 7.85 4.44 37.35
C PRO A 17 9.05 5.23 36.80
N SER A 18 10.08 4.53 36.33
CA SER A 18 11.18 5.14 35.58
C SER A 18 10.66 5.70 34.24
N PRO A 19 11.11 6.89 33.81
CA PRO A 19 10.80 7.43 32.49
C PRO A 19 11.67 6.69 31.47
N GLY A 20 11.13 5.61 30.90
CA GLY A 20 11.89 4.71 30.04
C GLY A 20 11.09 4.30 28.81
N HIS A 21 11.43 4.93 27.68
CA HIS A 21 11.24 4.45 26.32
C HIS A 21 9.78 4.18 25.89
N VAL A 22 9.16 5.17 25.24
CA VAL A 22 8.10 4.86 24.28
C VAL A 22 8.79 4.10 23.15
N THR A 23 8.83 2.77 23.22
CA THR A 23 9.29 1.95 22.11
C THR A 23 8.31 2.23 20.97
N SER A 24 8.73 3.03 20.00
CA SER A 24 8.01 3.25 18.75
C SER A 24 7.98 1.91 18.01
N ALA A 25 7.05 1.03 18.39
CA ALA A 25 6.81 -0.21 17.68
C ALA A 25 6.39 0.16 16.27
N SER A 26 7.16 -0.26 15.27
CA SER A 26 6.73 -0.17 13.87
C SER A 26 5.39 -0.89 13.77
N PRO A 27 4.34 -0.26 13.20
CA PRO A 27 3.03 -0.89 13.09
C PRO A 27 3.18 -2.22 12.35
N SER A 28 2.45 -3.24 12.80
CA SER A 28 2.49 -4.52 12.09
C SER A 28 1.99 -4.29 10.66
N THR A 29 2.54 -5.03 9.68
CA THR A 29 2.10 -4.93 8.29
C THR A 29 0.58 -5.16 8.16
N GLN A 30 -0.01 -5.96 9.04
CA GLN A 30 -1.46 -6.17 9.06
C GLN A 30 -2.22 -4.92 9.51
N ASP A 31 -1.76 -4.23 10.55
CA ASP A 31 -2.40 -3.01 11.05
C ASP A 31 -2.32 -1.89 10.01
N LEU A 32 -1.17 -1.77 9.35
CA LEU A 32 -0.97 -0.83 8.25
C LEU A 32 -1.94 -1.09 7.09
N VAL A 33 -2.06 -2.36 6.67
CA VAL A 33 -3.01 -2.76 5.62
C VAL A 33 -4.45 -2.47 6.04
N ASN A 34 -4.81 -2.77 7.29
CA ASN A 34 -6.14 -2.49 7.81
C ASN A 34 -6.43 -1.00 7.81
N LEU A 35 -5.49 -0.16 8.27
CA LEU A 35 -5.65 1.29 8.31
C LEU A 35 -5.91 1.86 6.91
N VAL A 36 -5.08 1.49 5.93
CA VAL A 36 -5.26 1.93 4.54
C VAL A 36 -6.58 1.42 3.97
N LEU A 37 -6.96 0.16 4.24
CA LEU A 37 -8.23 -0.39 3.78
C LEU A 37 -9.43 0.39 4.34
N HIS A 38 -9.44 0.71 5.63
CA HIS A 38 -10.50 1.52 6.25
C HIS A 38 -10.51 2.95 5.69
N ASN A 39 -9.33 3.53 5.44
CA ASN A 39 -9.20 4.86 4.87
C ASN A 39 -9.81 4.93 3.47
N LEU A 40 -9.44 3.98 2.60
CA LEU A 40 -9.99 3.87 1.24
C LEU A 40 -11.52 3.70 1.24
N GLN A 41 -12.05 2.82 2.09
CA GLN A 41 -13.49 2.54 2.15
C GLN A 41 -14.29 3.70 2.72
N ASN A 42 -13.86 4.27 3.86
CA ASN A 42 -14.71 5.18 4.64
C ASN A 42 -14.43 6.65 4.36
N GLN A 43 -13.20 7.03 3.98
CA GLN A 43 -12.85 8.43 3.70
C GLN A 43 -12.86 8.74 2.20
N HIS A 44 -12.47 7.76 1.38
CA HIS A 44 -12.43 7.93 -0.07
C HIS A 44 -13.56 7.21 -0.81
N GLU A 45 -14.47 6.54 -0.11
CA GLU A 45 -15.65 5.87 -0.65
C GLU A 45 -15.33 4.83 -1.74
N TRP A 46 -14.18 4.15 -1.63
CA TRP A 46 -13.81 3.11 -2.57
C TRP A 46 -14.71 1.89 -2.41
N THR A 47 -15.12 1.32 -3.54
CA THR A 47 -15.95 0.12 -3.60
C THR A 47 -15.12 -1.09 -4.07
N GLY A 48 -15.59 -2.30 -3.78
CA GLY A 48 -14.90 -3.52 -4.21
C GLY A 48 -13.48 -3.68 -3.64
N VAL A 49 -13.18 -3.03 -2.52
CA VAL A 49 -11.86 -3.06 -1.86
C VAL A 49 -11.56 -4.48 -1.36
N LYS A 50 -10.42 -5.04 -1.74
CA LYS A 50 -9.97 -6.40 -1.38
C LYS A 50 -8.47 -6.41 -1.12
N THR A 51 -8.05 -7.12 -0.08
CA THR A 51 -6.64 -7.39 0.20
C THR A 51 -6.19 -8.64 -0.55
N HIS A 52 -5.03 -8.58 -1.18
CA HIS A 52 -4.38 -9.66 -1.92
C HIS A 52 -3.08 -10.02 -1.23
N ARG A 53 -2.91 -11.32 -0.99
CA ARG A 53 -1.71 -11.91 -0.40
C ARG A 53 -1.28 -13.04 -1.29
N LEU A 54 -0.03 -13.02 -1.73
CA LEU A 54 0.56 -14.21 -2.32
C LEU A 54 0.97 -15.16 -1.20
N ASP A 55 0.72 -16.43 -1.42
CA ASP A 55 1.29 -17.51 -0.62
C ASP A 55 2.61 -17.96 -1.25
N HIS A 56 3.42 -18.69 -0.48
CA HIS A 56 4.70 -19.22 -0.96
C HIS A 56 4.54 -20.10 -2.22
N SER A 57 3.40 -20.79 -2.35
CA SER A 57 3.14 -21.65 -3.50
C SER A 57 2.89 -20.85 -4.78
N SER A 58 2.19 -19.72 -4.71
CA SER A 58 2.00 -18.83 -5.85
C SER A 58 3.30 -18.10 -6.21
N VAL A 59 4.06 -17.60 -5.23
CA VAL A 59 5.34 -16.91 -5.50
C VAL A 59 6.29 -17.80 -6.33
N ASN A 60 6.39 -19.09 -5.99
CA ASN A 60 7.23 -20.04 -6.72
C ASN A 60 6.73 -20.39 -8.13
N LYS A 61 5.45 -20.14 -8.43
CA LYS A 61 4.87 -20.34 -9.77
C LYS A 61 5.02 -19.12 -10.67
N CYS A 62 5.18 -17.93 -10.08
CA CYS A 62 5.03 -16.66 -10.77
C CYS A 62 6.28 -16.18 -11.51
N ASP A 63 7.49 -16.51 -11.03
CA ASP A 63 8.79 -16.36 -11.71
C ASP A 63 9.88 -16.86 -10.73
N ASP A 64 10.90 -17.58 -11.19
CA ASP A 64 12.09 -17.92 -10.38
C ASP A 64 12.76 -16.67 -9.79
N ARG A 65 12.68 -15.54 -10.51
CA ARG A 65 13.20 -14.24 -10.04
C ARG A 65 12.45 -13.74 -8.80
N LEU A 66 11.13 -13.85 -8.79
CA LEU A 66 10.31 -13.43 -7.66
C LEU A 66 10.55 -14.36 -6.45
N ALA A 67 10.65 -15.66 -6.70
CA ALA A 67 10.95 -16.66 -5.67
C ALA A 67 12.32 -16.43 -5.00
N SER A 68 13.34 -16.07 -5.79
CA SER A 68 14.66 -15.76 -5.26
C SER A 68 14.68 -14.48 -4.41
N GLN A 69 13.82 -13.50 -4.72
CA GLN A 69 13.73 -12.24 -4.00
C GLN A 69 13.04 -12.37 -2.64
N TYR A 70 12.00 -13.20 -2.55
CA TYR A 70 11.22 -13.41 -1.33
C TYR A 70 11.60 -14.72 -0.62
N LYS A 71 12.89 -15.08 -0.63
CA LYS A 71 13.42 -16.36 -0.12
C LYS A 71 13.23 -16.51 1.40
N GLY A 72 12.03 -16.91 1.80
CA GLY A 72 11.61 -17.10 3.20
C GLY A 72 10.70 -16.00 3.77
N SER A 73 10.39 -14.96 3.00
CA SER A 73 9.40 -13.93 3.38
C SER A 73 8.25 -13.92 2.38
N LEU A 74 7.08 -13.42 2.78
CA LEU A 74 5.98 -13.19 1.84
C LEU A 74 6.07 -11.77 1.30
N PRO A 75 5.74 -11.55 0.02
CA PRO A 75 5.64 -10.22 -0.52
C PRO A 75 4.58 -9.43 0.25
N ARG A 76 4.74 -8.11 0.27
CA ARG A 76 3.83 -7.21 0.97
C ARG A 76 2.40 -7.36 0.42
N PRO A 77 1.37 -7.41 1.30
CA PRO A 77 -0.02 -7.45 0.84
C PRO A 77 -0.36 -6.21 0.02
N LEU A 78 -1.06 -6.42 -1.09
CA LEU A 78 -1.61 -5.35 -1.92
C LEU A 78 -3.10 -5.19 -1.65
N ILE A 79 -3.64 -4.00 -1.87
CA ILE A 79 -5.07 -3.74 -1.83
C ILE A 79 -5.51 -3.42 -3.27
N SER A 80 -6.66 -3.92 -3.69
CA SER A 80 -7.30 -3.50 -4.94
C SER A 80 -8.66 -2.89 -4.63
N GLY A 81 -9.08 -1.84 -5.32
CA GLY A 81 -10.45 -1.34 -5.20
C GLY A 81 -10.80 -0.37 -6.31
N LEU A 82 -12.05 0.09 -6.33
CA LEU A 82 -12.61 0.99 -7.32
C LEU A 82 -12.88 2.36 -6.65
N PRO A 83 -12.14 3.42 -6.98
CA PRO A 83 -12.41 4.76 -6.49
C PRO A 83 -13.76 5.28 -7.05
N PRO A 84 -14.44 6.20 -6.37
CA PRO A 84 -15.71 6.76 -6.85
C PRO A 84 -15.56 7.61 -8.12
N ARG A 85 -14.34 8.12 -8.38
CA ARG A 85 -13.97 8.87 -9.57
C ARG A 85 -12.63 8.38 -10.10
N ARG A 86 -12.39 8.57 -11.39
CA ARG A 86 -11.09 8.24 -11.99
C ARG A 86 -10.01 9.12 -11.39
N MET A 87 -9.02 8.50 -10.73
CA MET A 87 -8.02 9.19 -9.92
C MET A 87 -6.85 9.73 -10.75
N TYR A 88 -6.57 9.13 -11.89
CA TYR A 88 -5.52 9.57 -12.80
C TYR A 88 -5.94 9.33 -14.26
N ILE A 89 -5.62 10.29 -15.12
CA ILE A 89 -5.82 10.22 -16.56
C ILE A 89 -4.45 10.41 -17.19
N HIS A 90 -4.02 9.45 -18.01
CA HIS A 90 -2.75 9.58 -18.69
C HIS A 90 -2.80 10.79 -19.65
N PRO A 91 -1.73 11.59 -19.81
CA PRO A 91 -1.75 12.77 -20.68
C PRO A 91 -2.13 12.43 -22.13
N ASP A 92 -1.74 11.25 -22.63
CA ASP A 92 -2.13 10.82 -23.99
C ASP A 92 -3.62 10.50 -24.10
N GLU A 93 -4.25 10.01 -23.03
CA GLU A 93 -5.71 9.83 -22.98
C GLU A 93 -6.44 11.15 -22.90
N GLN A 94 -5.86 12.14 -22.21
CA GLN A 94 -6.40 13.50 -22.21
C GLN A 94 -6.37 14.09 -23.62
N ILE A 95 -5.29 13.88 -24.38
CA ILE A 95 -5.20 14.31 -25.78
C ILE A 95 -6.24 13.59 -26.64
N ALA A 96 -6.36 12.27 -26.49
CA ALA A 96 -7.36 11.49 -27.23
C ALA A 96 -8.80 11.92 -26.87
N ALA A 97 -9.08 12.20 -25.59
CA ALA A 97 -10.38 12.69 -25.14
C ALA A 97 -10.70 14.06 -25.72
N LEU A 98 -9.72 14.97 -25.80
CA LEU A 98 -9.86 16.28 -26.43
C LEU A 98 -10.11 16.17 -27.94
N GLU A 99 -9.46 15.22 -28.61
CA GLU A 99 -9.66 14.97 -30.04
C GLU A 99 -11.07 14.42 -30.32
N ILE A 100 -11.55 13.49 -29.49
CA ILE A 100 -12.92 12.98 -29.55
C ILE A 100 -13.92 14.11 -29.28
N GLU A 101 -13.67 14.97 -28.29
CA GLU A 101 -14.53 16.12 -27.97
C GLU A 101 -14.60 17.10 -29.14
N LYS A 102 -13.48 17.38 -29.82
CA LYS A 102 -13.49 18.20 -31.04
C LYS A 102 -14.33 17.59 -32.16
N GLN A 103 -14.32 16.26 -32.30
CA GLN A 103 -15.05 15.55 -33.36
C GLN A 103 -16.53 15.34 -33.05
N THR A 104 -16.88 15.09 -31.79
CA THR A 104 -18.24 14.71 -31.36
C THR A 104 -18.96 15.81 -30.58
N GLY A 105 -18.27 16.90 -30.22
CA GLY A 105 -18.81 18.01 -29.44
C GLY A 105 -19.11 17.68 -27.97
N THR A 106 -18.84 16.44 -27.53
CA THR A 106 -19.14 15.97 -26.17
C THR A 106 -17.88 15.41 -25.54
N ARG A 107 -17.60 15.82 -24.30
CA ARG A 107 -16.46 15.29 -23.54
C ARG A 107 -16.74 13.83 -23.13
N PRO A 108 -15.86 12.87 -23.46
CA PRO A 108 -16.08 11.47 -23.12
C PRO A 108 -16.09 11.28 -21.59
N THR A 109 -17.12 10.60 -21.09
CA THR A 109 -17.23 10.23 -19.67
C THR A 109 -16.24 9.12 -19.35
N LEU A 110 -15.21 9.42 -18.57
CA LEU A 110 -14.25 8.44 -18.11
C LEU A 110 -14.79 7.76 -16.83
N GLY A 111 -15.09 6.47 -16.93
CA GLY A 111 -15.58 5.68 -15.81
C GLY A 111 -14.50 5.45 -14.73
N PRO A 112 -14.92 5.08 -13.51
CA PRO A 112 -14.00 4.57 -12.49
C PRO A 112 -13.18 3.38 -12.97
N GLU A 113 -11.93 3.30 -12.53
CA GLU A 113 -11.03 2.19 -12.84
C GLU A 113 -10.49 1.59 -11.56
N PHE A 114 -10.38 0.26 -11.52
CA PHE A 114 -9.76 -0.35 -10.37
C PHE A 114 -8.30 0.10 -10.26
N GLU A 115 -7.83 0.23 -9.03
CA GLU A 115 -6.44 0.59 -8.73
C GLU A 115 -5.83 -0.42 -7.76
N TRP A 116 -4.53 -0.65 -7.93
CA TRP A 116 -3.70 -1.37 -6.98
C TRP A 116 -3.09 -0.39 -5.99
N VAL A 117 -3.20 -0.66 -4.70
CA VAL A 117 -2.70 0.17 -3.62
C VAL A 117 -1.69 -0.63 -2.79
N LEU A 118 -0.52 -0.05 -2.55
CA LEU A 118 0.54 -0.61 -1.71
C LEU A 118 0.64 0.19 -0.40
N PRO A 119 0.27 -0.41 0.74
CA PRO A 119 0.42 0.23 2.06
C PRO A 119 1.89 0.24 2.51
N VAL A 120 2.43 1.43 2.78
CA VAL A 120 3.81 1.61 3.26
C VAL A 120 3.82 2.52 4.47
N HIS A 121 4.63 2.21 5.47
CA HIS A 121 4.85 3.12 6.58
C HIS A 121 5.94 4.14 6.25
N ILE A 122 5.83 5.38 6.71
CA ILE A 122 6.77 6.47 6.40
C ILE A 122 8.22 6.17 6.80
N SER A 123 8.45 5.32 7.80
CA SER A 123 9.78 4.93 8.24
C SER A 123 10.42 3.82 7.40
N GLU A 124 9.68 3.21 6.47
CA GLU A 124 10.21 2.16 5.60
C GLU A 124 11.03 2.76 4.45
N GLN A 125 12.19 2.17 4.18
CA GLN A 125 12.99 2.53 3.02
C GLN A 125 12.75 1.54 1.89
N TRP A 126 12.21 2.04 0.78
CA TRP A 126 11.94 1.26 -0.43
C TRP A 126 12.95 1.60 -1.52
N ALA A 127 13.64 0.59 -2.04
CA ALA A 127 14.50 0.74 -3.20
C ALA A 127 13.71 0.53 -4.50
N ILE A 128 14.24 1.01 -5.63
CA ILE A 128 13.60 0.87 -6.95
C ILE A 128 13.32 -0.60 -7.28
N LYS A 129 14.24 -1.51 -6.94
CA LYS A 129 14.08 -2.95 -7.12
C LYS A 129 12.85 -3.52 -6.39
N ASP A 130 12.47 -2.93 -5.26
CA ASP A 130 11.33 -3.42 -4.48
C ASP A 130 10.02 -3.07 -5.20
N PHE A 131 9.95 -1.90 -5.84
CA PHE A 131 8.83 -1.52 -6.70
C PHE A 131 8.74 -2.40 -7.94
N THR A 132 9.85 -2.68 -8.62
CA THR A 132 9.88 -3.62 -9.77
C THR A 132 9.25 -4.96 -9.40
N SER A 133 9.54 -5.45 -8.20
CA SER A 133 9.04 -6.74 -7.76
C SER A 133 7.59 -6.69 -7.32
N MET A 134 7.11 -5.55 -6.79
CA MET A 134 5.67 -5.32 -6.61
C MET A 134 4.92 -5.31 -7.94
N PHE A 135 5.48 -4.77 -9.02
CA PHE A 135 4.86 -4.87 -10.34
C PHE A 135 4.80 -6.33 -10.84
N ALA A 136 5.84 -7.12 -10.61
CA ALA A 136 5.80 -8.55 -10.91
C ALA A 136 4.77 -9.32 -10.06
N VAL A 137 4.56 -8.93 -8.78
CA VAL A 137 3.47 -9.43 -7.95
C VAL A 137 2.09 -9.06 -8.53
N ILE A 138 1.94 -7.84 -9.05
CA ILE A 138 0.69 -7.40 -9.69
C ILE A 138 0.42 -8.22 -10.95
N ASP A 139 1.44 -8.52 -11.77
CA ASP A 139 1.28 -9.38 -12.95
C ASP A 139 0.81 -10.78 -12.56
N ALA A 140 1.46 -11.35 -11.55
CA ALA A 140 1.11 -12.64 -10.97
C ALA A 140 -0.35 -12.70 -10.49
N LEU A 141 -0.80 -11.65 -9.80
CA LEU A 141 -2.19 -11.52 -9.35
C LEU A 141 -3.15 -11.23 -10.51
N GLY A 142 -2.71 -10.53 -11.55
CA GLY A 142 -3.52 -10.09 -12.69
C GLY A 142 -3.84 -11.18 -13.72
N ASP A 143 -3.04 -12.25 -13.80
CA ASP A 143 -3.27 -13.35 -14.74
C ASP A 143 -4.40 -14.31 -14.30
N THR A 144 -5.03 -14.08 -13.14
CA THR A 144 -6.30 -14.72 -12.77
C THR A 144 -7.48 -14.10 -13.53
N GLY A 145 -7.67 -14.53 -14.78
CA GLY A 145 -8.91 -14.57 -15.58
C GLY A 145 -9.79 -13.30 -15.71
N ALA A 146 -10.25 -12.75 -14.59
CA ALA A 146 -11.17 -11.61 -14.52
C ALA A 146 -10.48 -10.23 -14.65
N ARG A 147 -9.15 -10.15 -14.45
CA ARG A 147 -8.39 -8.87 -14.42
C ARG A 147 -7.42 -8.70 -15.59
N LYS A 148 -7.37 -9.67 -16.50
CA LYS A 148 -6.43 -9.69 -17.64
C LYS A 148 -6.59 -8.49 -18.57
N ASN A 149 -7.80 -7.93 -18.69
CA ASN A 149 -8.04 -6.74 -19.51
C ASN A 149 -7.71 -5.44 -18.76
N TRP A 150 -7.85 -5.41 -17.43
CA TRP A 150 -7.61 -4.21 -16.62
C TRP A 150 -6.13 -3.79 -16.64
N VAL A 151 -5.21 -4.75 -16.47
CA VAL A 151 -3.75 -4.48 -16.51
C VAL A 151 -3.26 -4.20 -17.94
N ARG A 152 -4.01 -4.63 -18.97
CA ARG A 152 -3.57 -4.57 -20.38
C ARG A 152 -4.06 -3.34 -21.15
N THR A 153 -5.12 -2.67 -20.72
CA THR A 153 -5.65 -1.50 -21.46
C THR A 153 -4.73 -0.28 -21.36
N PHE A 154 -4.03 -0.10 -20.23
CA PHE A 154 -3.08 1.00 -20.06
C PHE A 154 -1.67 0.48 -20.22
N LYS A 155 -0.98 0.95 -21.27
CA LYS A 155 0.37 0.54 -21.69
C LYS A 155 1.47 0.73 -20.61
N GLN A 156 1.13 1.18 -19.41
CA GLN A 156 2.04 1.40 -18.29
C GLN A 156 1.38 0.83 -17.03
N LYS A 157 2.02 -0.15 -16.39
CA LYS A 157 1.54 -0.67 -15.10
C LYS A 157 1.69 0.43 -14.07
N ARG A 158 0.66 0.67 -13.27
CA ARG A 158 0.69 1.68 -12.21
C ARG A 158 0.28 1.09 -10.87
N LEU A 159 0.80 1.68 -9.82
CA LEU A 159 0.55 1.35 -8.42
C LEU A 159 0.31 2.65 -7.66
N MET A 160 -0.68 2.66 -6.78
CA MET A 160 -0.90 3.74 -5.82
C MET A 160 -0.19 3.40 -4.51
N LEU A 161 0.83 4.18 -4.14
CA LEU A 161 1.52 4.05 -2.88
C LEU A 161 0.72 4.80 -1.79
N ALA A 162 0.27 4.09 -0.76
CA ALA A 162 -0.40 4.66 0.40
C ALA A 162 0.59 4.74 1.57
N ILE A 163 1.18 5.91 1.77
CA ILE A 163 2.15 6.18 2.83
C ILE A 163 1.44 6.59 4.09
N VAL A 164 1.62 5.83 5.16
CA VAL A 164 1.06 6.10 6.47
C VAL A 164 2.10 6.75 7.37
N HIS A 165 1.71 7.87 7.97
CA HIS A 165 2.50 8.59 8.97
C HIS A 165 2.16 8.13 10.40
N ASN A 166 3.03 8.46 11.35
CA ASN A 166 2.86 8.11 12.77
C ASN A 166 1.60 8.73 13.42
N ASP A 167 1.07 9.81 12.82
CA ASP A 167 -0.16 10.49 13.24
C ASP A 167 -1.42 9.89 12.59
N SER A 168 -1.29 8.74 11.90
CA SER A 168 -2.35 8.08 11.11
C SER A 168 -2.80 8.85 9.86
N THR A 169 -2.05 9.87 9.42
CA THR A 169 -2.27 10.50 8.12
C THR A 169 -1.86 9.54 7.01
N VAL A 170 -2.72 9.39 5.99
CA VAL A 170 -2.45 8.56 4.81
C VAL A 170 -2.29 9.46 3.58
N VAL A 171 -1.15 9.35 2.91
CA VAL A 171 -0.83 10.10 1.69
C VAL A 171 -0.72 9.14 0.52
N TYR A 172 -1.37 9.48 -0.60
CA TYR A 172 -1.42 8.65 -1.79
C TYR A 172 -0.55 9.22 -2.91
N TYR A 173 0.33 8.40 -3.47
CA TYR A 173 1.15 8.73 -4.64
C TYR A 173 0.96 7.71 -5.74
N PHE A 174 1.03 8.12 -7.01
CA PHE A 174 1.08 7.17 -8.13
C PHE A 174 2.53 6.86 -8.53
N VAL A 175 2.81 5.57 -8.67
CA VAL A 175 4.09 5.02 -9.15
C VAL A 175 3.82 4.25 -10.43
N HIS A 176 4.61 4.50 -11.47
CA HIS A 176 4.43 3.91 -12.79
C HIS A 176 5.64 3.04 -13.15
N ASP A 177 5.40 1.92 -13.81
CA ASP A 177 6.41 1.04 -14.40
C ASP A 177 6.76 1.57 -15.80
N GLY A 178 7.85 2.32 -15.88
CA GLY A 178 8.52 2.61 -17.15
C GLY A 178 8.32 4.02 -17.74
N SER A 179 9.35 4.39 -18.51
CA SER A 179 9.71 5.71 -19.04
C SER A 179 8.57 6.51 -19.67
N VAL A 180 8.25 7.66 -19.08
CA VAL A 180 7.56 8.74 -19.80
C VAL A 180 8.52 9.24 -20.87
N LYS A 181 8.19 9.09 -22.15
CA LYS A 181 9.02 9.66 -23.23
C LYS A 181 9.22 11.15 -22.95
N PRO A 182 10.46 11.66 -22.85
CA PRO A 182 10.67 13.09 -22.72
C PRO A 182 10.10 13.77 -23.96
N ARG A 183 9.17 14.71 -23.75
CA ARG A 183 8.64 15.51 -24.85
C ARG A 183 9.76 16.46 -25.27
N GLN A 184 10.33 16.25 -26.45
CA GLN A 184 11.08 17.30 -27.13
C GLN A 184 10.04 18.33 -27.60
N ASN A 185 10.10 19.51 -26.99
CA ASN A 185 9.40 20.71 -27.46
C ASN A 185 10.06 21.21 -28.74
#